data_AF-A0A373TLS3-F1
#
_entry.id   AF-A0A373TLS3-F1
#
_cell.length_a   1.000
_cell.length_b   1.000
_cell.length_c   1.000
_cell.angle_alpha   90.00
_cell.angle_beta   90.00
_cell.angle_gamma   90.00
#
_symmetry.space_group_name_H-M   'P 1'
#
loop_
_entity.id
_entity.type
_entity.pdbx_description
1 polymer ?
#
loop_
_entity_poly.entity_id
_entity_poly.type
_entity_poly.pdbx_seq_one_letter_code
_entity_poly.pdbx_strand_id
1 'polypeptide(L)'
;MERNNESLALISDKDIQELNDIRTKLEQTLMTKLRNAGIYFHSMSRVKTLTSLQRKLDTGKYGTGKDDKKIQDLIGIRINLFYTEDIRISEALLEDTFMVDNWSKTAWEENRFEAQKCNGVFKIPSKYLINISDQLWEQPFDRTFEVQLRTVLFEGWHEIEHEMRYKYKMDEGFDDNRSSLWDGQEKDARMMNSIIANLELCDWSIVQIFDNLARDQYIKKNWENAIRSKYRLKITQDKIKPEVRAYFDEHPEVVEKFWAVSKQQLVNILLNKKYQKVLSPNRVIYLINKEVVNDEFISAQLDREQFGRVLNKEIKQEIRPLVSDLVFDQTIRIRDDGFDRASEIIYEWAYQHISLIFGQMPKKMESVSYEVMGYKLKVVAEKEYFLMDMQTISNEEAGMIWHVVAELRKESDGLYLTCRHICENIYSRERRYNRPKFMRDIFNQVGFLDADVFMDEDTEAVPISADQLKSLLSHAGRSLPVILVDKPEQIPDWAQDFDGYTINAEVLCKSLAGICHVFLGDESCISRMQEIYGNESVDGAVFYWGRDDESPTIFTQEAIRKACFEEVNHSVDEDEEYEKAFRYRLRELVCQEFH
;
A
#
# COMPACT_ATOMS: atom_id res chain seq x y z
N MET A 1 28.95 -25.57 -32.55
CA MET A 1 28.22 -25.43 -31.26
C MET A 1 28.56 -24.06 -30.69
N GLU A 2 27.97 -23.03 -31.28
CA GLU A 2 27.93 -21.70 -30.68
C GLU A 2 26.88 -21.78 -29.56
N ARG A 3 27.30 -21.54 -28.32
CA ARG A 3 26.35 -21.32 -27.23
C ARG A 3 25.74 -19.96 -27.46
N ASN A 4 24.44 -19.92 -27.74
CA ASN A 4 23.63 -18.72 -27.63
C ASN A 4 23.76 -18.21 -26.17
N ASN A 5 24.64 -17.24 -25.95
CA ASN A 5 24.59 -16.36 -24.78
C ASN A 5 23.54 -15.29 -25.08
N GLU A 6 22.26 -15.66 -25.06
CA GLU A 6 21.24 -14.67 -24.71
C GLU A 6 21.43 -14.40 -23.22
N SER A 7 22.05 -13.27 -22.89
CA SER A 7 22.08 -12.78 -21.52
C SER A 7 20.63 -12.53 -21.10
N LEU A 8 20.04 -13.47 -20.36
CA LEU A 8 18.80 -13.22 -19.63
C LEU A 8 19.03 -11.98 -18.78
N ALA A 9 18.30 -10.90 -19.09
CA ALA A 9 18.38 -9.68 -18.29
C ALA A 9 18.03 -10.03 -16.84
N LEU A 10 18.89 -9.65 -15.90
CA LEU A 10 18.75 -9.95 -14.47
C LEU A 10 17.39 -9.50 -13.90
N ILE A 11 16.84 -8.44 -14.49
CA ILE A 11 15.51 -7.88 -14.22
C ILE A 11 14.95 -7.43 -15.57
N SER A 12 13.67 -7.72 -15.86
CA SER A 12 13.02 -7.25 -17.08
C SER A 12 12.77 -5.73 -17.05
N ASP A 13 12.70 -5.07 -18.21
CA ASP A 13 12.38 -3.64 -18.28
C ASP A 13 11.02 -3.31 -17.65
N LYS A 14 10.06 -4.24 -17.77
CA LYS A 14 8.75 -4.14 -17.13
C LYS A 14 8.89 -4.12 -15.60
N ASP A 15 9.63 -5.07 -15.02
CA ASP A 15 9.83 -5.15 -13.58
C ASP A 15 10.61 -3.94 -13.04
N ILE A 16 11.58 -3.40 -13.81
CA ILE A 16 12.27 -2.14 -13.44
C ILE A 16 11.27 -0.99 -13.36
N GLN A 17 10.36 -0.88 -14.32
CA GLN A 17 9.34 0.16 -14.31
C GLN A 17 8.41 0.01 -13.10
N GLU A 18 7.94 -1.20 -12.81
CA GLU A 18 7.10 -1.47 -11.63
C GLU A 18 7.85 -1.15 -10.33
N LEU A 19 9.10 -1.59 -10.16
CA LEU A 19 9.91 -1.25 -8.98
C LEU A 19 10.05 0.27 -8.78
N ASN A 20 10.14 1.06 -9.85
CA ASN A 20 10.19 2.52 -9.76
C ASN A 20 8.84 3.11 -9.31
N ASP A 21 7.73 2.53 -9.73
CA ASP A 21 6.39 2.93 -9.30
C ASP A 21 6.19 2.59 -7.82
N ILE A 22 6.59 1.39 -7.37
CA ILE A 22 6.62 0.99 -5.95
C ILE A 22 7.48 1.95 -5.13
N ARG A 23 8.72 2.21 -5.56
CA ARG A 23 9.63 3.17 -4.91
C ARG A 23 8.95 4.52 -4.69
N THR A 24 8.26 5.02 -5.73
CA THR A 24 7.59 6.32 -5.68
C THR A 24 6.43 6.31 -4.67
N LYS A 25 5.64 5.24 -4.62
CA LYS A 25 4.55 5.07 -3.64
C LYS A 25 5.08 5.00 -2.20
N LEU A 26 6.09 4.16 -1.95
CA LEU A 26 6.74 4.03 -0.64
C LEU A 26 7.32 5.36 -0.16
N GLU A 27 8.04 6.08 -1.04
CA GLU A 27 8.57 7.40 -0.74
C GLU A 27 7.44 8.38 -0.41
N GLN A 28 6.38 8.46 -1.21
CA GLN A 28 5.26 9.37 -0.97
C GLN A 28 4.59 9.13 0.38
N THR A 29 4.35 7.87 0.76
CA THR A 29 3.77 7.51 2.06
C THR A 29 4.65 8.01 3.21
N LEU A 30 5.95 7.72 3.15
CA LEU A 30 6.90 8.09 4.17
C LEU A 30 7.09 9.62 4.28
N MET A 31 7.22 10.29 3.13
CA MET A 31 7.36 11.76 3.09
C MET A 31 6.11 12.46 3.60
N THR A 32 4.93 11.90 3.34
CA THR A 32 3.67 12.44 3.86
C THR A 32 3.64 12.35 5.38
N LYS A 33 3.98 11.20 5.97
CA LYS A 33 4.05 11.06 7.43
C LYS A 33 5.06 12.00 8.07
N LEU A 34 6.29 12.08 7.55
CA LEU A 34 7.33 12.99 8.06
C LEU A 34 6.94 14.47 7.92
N ARG A 35 6.31 14.87 6.80
CA ARG A 35 5.82 16.25 6.60
C ARG A 35 4.69 16.59 7.56
N ASN A 36 3.77 15.66 7.79
CA ASN A 36 2.65 15.84 8.72
C ASN A 36 3.14 15.94 10.17
N ALA A 37 4.20 15.21 10.52
CA ALA A 37 4.90 15.37 11.80
C ALA A 37 5.69 16.69 11.91
N GLY A 38 5.81 17.47 10.83
CA GLY A 38 6.57 18.72 10.81
C GLY A 38 8.09 18.54 10.84
N ILE A 39 8.61 17.35 10.55
CA ILE A 39 10.04 17.04 10.65
C ILE A 39 10.81 17.74 9.51
N TYR A 40 12.02 18.22 9.81
CA TYR A 40 12.96 18.75 8.82
C TYR A 40 13.79 17.60 8.24
N PHE A 41 13.60 17.34 6.95
CA PHE A 41 14.30 16.27 6.24
C PHE A 41 14.48 16.59 4.76
N HIS A 42 15.44 15.89 4.14
CA HIS A 42 15.51 15.66 2.69
C HIS A 42 15.40 14.17 2.40
N SER A 43 14.79 13.80 1.27
CA SER A 43 14.72 12.41 0.84
C SER A 43 15.40 12.20 -0.51
N MET A 44 15.98 11.02 -0.68
CA MET A 44 16.40 10.50 -1.98
C MET A 44 16.00 9.03 -2.05
N SER A 45 15.30 8.64 -3.10
CA SER A 45 14.93 7.24 -3.33
C SER A 45 15.51 6.76 -4.66
N ARG A 46 15.84 5.46 -4.74
CA ARG A 46 16.28 4.84 -5.99
C ARG A 46 15.95 3.35 -6.03
N VAL A 47 15.75 2.85 -7.25
CA VAL A 47 15.89 1.43 -7.56
C VAL A 47 17.36 1.18 -7.87
N LYS A 48 17.91 0.08 -7.37
CA LYS A 48 19.31 -0.27 -7.58
C LYS A 48 19.58 -0.58 -9.06
N THR A 49 20.67 -0.06 -9.60
CA THR A 49 21.02 -0.28 -11.02
C THR A 49 21.46 -1.73 -11.26
N LEU A 50 21.19 -2.26 -12.46
CA LEU A 50 21.59 -3.61 -12.88
C LEU A 50 23.08 -3.87 -12.65
N THR A 51 23.95 -2.93 -13.02
CA THR A 51 25.41 -3.04 -12.79
C THR A 51 25.74 -3.18 -11.30
N SER A 52 25.01 -2.47 -10.43
CA SER A 52 25.23 -2.56 -8.97
C SER A 52 24.68 -3.85 -8.37
N LEU A 53 23.60 -4.40 -8.94
CA LEU A 53 23.07 -5.70 -8.57
C LEU A 53 24.04 -6.80 -8.97
N GLN A 54 24.48 -6.82 -10.24
CA GLN A 54 25.47 -7.79 -10.73
C GLN A 54 26.73 -7.80 -9.86
N ARG A 55 27.30 -6.63 -9.56
CA ARG A 55 28.47 -6.54 -8.67
C ARG A 55 28.22 -7.12 -7.28
N LYS A 56 27.01 -7.00 -6.73
CA LYS A 56 26.67 -7.62 -5.44
C LYS A 56 26.62 -9.14 -5.55
N LEU A 57 26.04 -9.66 -6.63
CA LEU A 57 25.98 -11.10 -6.90
C LEU A 57 27.38 -11.68 -7.08
N ASP A 58 28.25 -10.99 -7.81
CA ASP A 58 29.63 -11.41 -8.06
C ASP A 58 30.48 -11.51 -6.77
N THR A 59 30.04 -10.91 -5.66
CA THR A 59 30.71 -11.11 -4.35
C THR A 59 30.52 -12.51 -3.77
N GLY A 60 29.59 -13.31 -4.31
CA GLY A 60 29.26 -14.65 -3.82
C GLY A 60 28.54 -14.67 -2.46
N LYS A 61 28.18 -13.52 -1.90
CA LYS A 61 27.52 -13.40 -0.59
C LYS A 61 26.00 -13.60 -0.64
N TYR A 62 25.42 -13.65 -1.84
CA TYR A 62 23.98 -13.71 -2.03
C TYR A 62 23.63 -14.91 -2.90
N GLY A 63 22.56 -15.62 -2.52
CA GLY A 63 22.16 -16.86 -3.16
C GLY A 63 20.65 -17.07 -3.14
N THR A 64 20.20 -18.10 -3.87
CA THR A 64 18.79 -18.42 -4.09
C THR A 64 18.28 -19.54 -3.19
N GLY A 65 19.16 -20.18 -2.40
CA GLY A 65 18.81 -21.20 -1.43
C GLY A 65 17.95 -20.66 -0.29
N LYS A 66 17.28 -21.58 0.43
CA LYS A 66 16.30 -21.24 1.49
C LYS A 66 16.91 -20.41 2.63
N ASP A 67 18.17 -20.67 2.98
CA ASP A 67 18.91 -19.98 4.05
C ASP A 67 19.96 -18.98 3.52
N ASP A 68 20.00 -18.76 2.20
CA ASP A 68 20.96 -17.85 1.60
C ASP A 68 20.56 -16.40 1.88
N LYS A 69 21.58 -15.56 2.07
CA LYS A 69 21.36 -14.13 2.21
C LYS A 69 20.85 -13.57 0.88
N LYS A 70 19.76 -12.80 0.93
CA LYS A 70 19.20 -12.10 -0.24
C LYS A 70 19.53 -10.61 -0.21
N ILE A 71 19.45 -9.96 -1.37
CA ILE A 71 19.64 -8.52 -1.51
C ILE A 71 18.36 -7.80 -1.06
N GLN A 72 18.48 -6.97 -0.01
CA GLN A 72 17.36 -6.28 0.63
C GLN A 72 17.23 -4.79 0.24
N ASP A 73 18.18 -4.25 -0.52
CA ASP A 73 18.24 -2.84 -0.95
C ASP A 73 17.96 -2.68 -2.45
N LEU A 74 17.05 -3.50 -3.00
CA LEU A 74 16.59 -3.36 -4.38
C LEU A 74 15.91 -1.99 -4.57
N ILE A 75 15.06 -1.62 -3.61
CA ILE A 75 14.57 -0.27 -3.40
C ILE A 75 15.26 0.29 -2.17
N GLY A 76 15.96 1.42 -2.34
CA GLY A 76 16.61 2.14 -1.26
C GLY A 76 16.04 3.55 -1.12
N ILE A 77 15.62 3.90 0.09
CA ILE A 77 15.16 5.25 0.45
C ILE A 77 16.13 5.80 1.50
N ARG A 78 16.57 7.04 1.31
CA ARG A 78 17.41 7.74 2.25
C ARG A 78 16.69 8.95 2.78
N ILE A 79 16.70 9.10 4.11
CA ILE A 79 16.15 10.26 4.80
C ILE A 79 17.28 10.94 5.56
N ASN A 80 17.59 12.16 5.11
CA ASN A 80 18.59 13.02 5.72
C ASN A 80 17.89 14.03 6.62
N LEU A 81 18.03 13.84 7.93
CA LEU A 81 17.39 14.60 9.00
C LEU A 81 18.31 15.74 9.47
N PHE A 82 17.71 16.83 9.93
CA PHE A 82 18.48 18.00 10.36
C PHE A 82 18.95 17.92 11.81
N TYR A 83 18.29 17.12 12.64
CA TYR A 83 18.61 16.97 14.06
C TYR A 83 18.77 15.49 14.39
N THR A 84 19.77 15.17 15.21
CA THR A 84 20.09 13.78 15.61
C THR A 84 18.95 13.10 16.37
N GLU A 85 18.21 13.84 17.19
CA GLU A 85 17.03 13.32 17.90
C GLU A 85 15.93 12.80 16.94
N ASP A 86 15.84 13.38 15.73
CA ASP A 86 14.81 13.01 14.75
C ASP A 86 15.07 11.63 14.14
N ILE A 87 16.29 11.08 14.28
CA ILE A 87 16.61 9.73 13.83
C ILE A 87 15.73 8.74 14.59
N ARG A 88 15.73 8.79 15.94
CA ARG A 88 14.91 7.90 16.76
C ARG A 88 13.41 8.12 16.56
N ILE A 89 12.99 9.36 16.38
CA ILE A 89 11.58 9.67 16.07
C ILE A 89 11.17 9.03 14.74
N SER A 90 12.05 9.08 13.73
CA SER A 90 11.80 8.50 12.41
C SER A 90 11.86 6.97 12.42
N GLU A 91 12.71 6.36 13.26
CA GLU A 91 12.72 4.91 13.50
C GLU A 91 11.34 4.44 13.99
N ALA A 92 10.84 5.02 15.09
CA ALA A 92 9.54 4.67 15.64
C ALA A 92 8.39 4.89 14.65
N LEU A 93 8.47 5.97 13.86
CA LEU A 93 7.50 6.25 12.79
C LEU A 93 7.51 5.17 11.70
N LEU A 94 8.70 4.69 11.31
CA LEU A 94 8.83 3.64 10.31
C LEU A 94 8.30 2.31 10.82
N GLU A 95 8.59 1.96 12.07
CA GLU A 95 8.09 0.74 12.75
C GLU A 95 6.55 0.74 12.88
N ASP A 96 5.94 1.91 13.12
CA ASP A 96 4.48 2.09 13.11
C ASP A 96 3.87 2.03 11.70
N THR A 97 4.67 2.22 10.65
CA THR A 97 4.15 2.35 9.27
C THR A 97 4.30 1.07 8.47
N PHE A 98 5.41 0.35 8.63
CA PHE A 98 5.77 -0.78 7.80
C PHE A 98 6.22 -1.95 8.67
N MET A 99 5.94 -3.16 8.21
CA MET A 99 6.46 -4.37 8.86
C MET A 99 7.99 -4.41 8.73
N VAL A 100 8.67 -4.35 9.87
CA VAL A 100 10.13 -4.37 9.98
C VAL A 100 10.62 -5.79 9.78
N ASP A 101 11.64 -5.96 8.93
CA ASP A 101 12.40 -7.21 8.82
C ASP A 101 13.58 -7.19 9.80
N ASN A 102 14.45 -6.18 9.68
CA ASN A 102 15.58 -6.00 10.58
C ASN A 102 16.09 -4.55 10.64
N TRP A 103 16.89 -4.26 11.65
CA TRP A 103 17.68 -3.03 11.75
C TRP A 103 19.18 -3.35 11.75
N SER A 104 19.94 -2.63 10.93
CA SER A 104 21.40 -2.60 10.99
C SER A 104 21.86 -1.27 11.60
N LYS A 105 22.28 -1.32 12.87
CA LYS A 105 22.76 -0.17 13.63
C LYS A 105 24.22 -0.37 14.06
N THR A 106 25.07 0.65 13.89
CA THR A 106 26.44 0.63 14.41
C THR A 106 26.44 0.93 15.90
N ALA A 107 27.15 0.12 16.70
CA ALA A 107 27.31 0.38 18.13
C ALA A 107 28.30 1.54 18.35
N TRP A 108 28.07 2.34 19.39
CA TRP A 108 28.99 3.40 19.78
C TRP A 108 30.22 2.78 20.45
N GLU A 109 31.40 2.96 19.85
CA GLU A 109 32.68 2.58 20.46
C GLU A 109 33.46 3.82 20.90
N GLU A 110 33.92 3.85 22.15
CA GLU A 110 34.56 5.05 22.76
C GLU A 110 35.76 5.59 21.97
N ASN A 111 36.49 4.72 21.27
CA ASN A 111 37.78 5.04 20.64
C ASN A 111 37.75 4.97 19.11
N ARG A 112 36.56 4.92 18.48
CA ARG A 112 36.44 4.85 17.02
C ARG A 112 35.37 5.79 16.49
N PHE A 113 35.81 6.62 15.54
CA PHE A 113 34.93 7.42 14.71
C PHE A 113 34.91 6.79 13.31
N GLU A 114 33.81 6.14 12.99
CA GLU A 114 33.59 5.43 11.73
C GLU A 114 32.16 5.63 11.24
N ALA A 115 31.89 5.23 10.00
CA ALA A 115 30.57 5.39 9.39
C ALA A 115 29.48 4.72 10.26
N GLN A 116 28.63 5.55 10.85
CA GLN A 116 27.47 5.08 11.61
C GLN A 116 26.36 4.63 10.67
N LYS A 117 25.78 3.47 10.96
CA LYS A 117 24.63 2.92 10.24
C LYS A 117 23.39 3.06 11.11
N CYS A 118 22.32 3.52 10.49
CA CYS A 118 20.97 3.35 10.97
C CYS A 118 20.11 3.01 9.74
N ASN A 119 20.13 1.74 9.36
CA ASN A 119 19.43 1.22 8.20
C ASN A 119 18.35 0.27 8.67
N GLY A 120 17.10 0.55 8.32
CA GLY A 120 15.97 -0.35 8.55
C GLY A 120 15.62 -1.07 7.26
N VAL A 121 15.36 -2.36 7.33
CA VAL A 121 14.83 -3.17 6.23
C VAL A 121 13.36 -3.46 6.55
N PHE A 122 12.49 -3.21 5.57
CA PHE A 122 11.04 -3.34 5.72
C PHE A 122 10.47 -4.15 4.57
N LYS A 123 9.41 -4.92 4.82
CA LYS A 123 8.73 -5.66 3.75
C LYS A 123 7.96 -4.71 2.84
N ILE A 124 8.02 -4.94 1.53
CA ILE A 124 7.25 -4.17 0.54
C ILE A 124 5.82 -4.69 0.55
N PRO A 125 4.80 -3.84 0.85
CA PRO A 125 3.39 -4.23 0.80
C PRO A 125 3.00 -5.01 -0.45
N SER A 126 2.45 -6.22 -0.30
CA SER A 126 2.07 -7.14 -1.40
C SER A 126 1.17 -6.50 -2.45
N LYS A 127 0.29 -5.58 -2.06
CA LYS A 127 -0.51 -4.77 -3.00
C LYS A 127 0.34 -4.01 -4.03
N TYR A 128 1.60 -3.72 -3.72
CA TYR A 128 2.55 -3.08 -4.62
C TYR A 128 3.31 -4.10 -5.49
N LEU A 129 3.37 -5.38 -5.10
CA LEU A 129 4.10 -6.42 -5.80
C LEU A 129 3.29 -7.10 -6.92
N ILE A 130 1.98 -6.79 -7.05
CA ILE A 130 1.03 -7.47 -7.96
C ILE A 130 1.52 -7.54 -9.41
N ASN A 131 2.14 -6.47 -9.91
CA ASN A 131 2.56 -6.38 -11.32
C ASN A 131 4.00 -6.87 -11.56
N ILE A 132 4.72 -7.24 -10.49
CA ILE A 132 6.08 -7.76 -10.61
C ILE A 132 6.02 -9.25 -10.91
N SER A 133 6.78 -9.67 -11.93
CA SER A 133 6.92 -11.08 -12.31
C SER A 133 7.49 -11.92 -11.16
N ASP A 134 6.93 -13.13 -10.94
CA ASP A 134 7.49 -14.07 -9.96
C ASP A 134 8.94 -14.48 -10.28
N GLN A 135 9.34 -14.41 -11.56
CA GLN A 135 10.71 -14.65 -12.01
C GLN A 135 11.72 -13.69 -11.35
N LEU A 136 11.30 -12.47 -10.98
CA LEU A 136 12.17 -11.55 -10.25
C LEU A 136 12.57 -12.11 -8.90
N TRP A 137 11.67 -12.82 -8.23
CA TRP A 137 11.85 -13.35 -6.88
C TRP A 137 12.55 -14.71 -6.85
N GLU A 138 12.73 -15.35 -8.01
CA GLU A 138 13.62 -16.50 -8.19
C GLU A 138 15.10 -16.10 -8.15
N GLN A 139 15.40 -14.83 -8.46
CA GLN A 139 16.71 -14.23 -8.24
C GLN A 139 16.96 -14.02 -6.74
N PRO A 140 18.21 -13.82 -6.28
CA PRO A 140 18.53 -13.65 -4.86
C PRO A 140 18.18 -12.24 -4.35
N PHE A 141 16.96 -11.79 -4.64
CA PHE A 141 16.37 -10.54 -4.21
C PHE A 141 15.29 -10.83 -3.18
N ASP A 142 15.25 -9.99 -2.15
CA ASP A 142 14.24 -10.08 -1.11
C ASP A 142 13.07 -9.13 -1.43
N ARG A 143 11.87 -9.43 -0.93
CA ARG A 143 10.66 -8.62 -1.11
C ARG A 143 10.64 -7.46 -0.11
N THR A 144 11.77 -6.76 0.01
CA THR A 144 12.03 -5.74 1.01
C THR A 144 12.57 -4.46 0.39
N PHE A 145 12.48 -3.37 1.15
CA PHE A 145 13.13 -2.11 0.85
C PHE A 145 13.94 -1.63 2.05
N GLU A 146 15.05 -0.96 1.78
CA GLU A 146 15.94 -0.41 2.81
C GLU A 146 15.65 1.10 2.99
N VAL A 147 15.48 1.53 4.24
CA VAL A 147 15.45 2.95 4.61
C VAL A 147 16.70 3.30 5.42
N GLN A 148 17.47 4.26 4.94
CA GLN A 148 18.69 4.77 5.60
C GLN A 148 18.37 6.10 6.28
N LEU A 149 18.55 6.16 7.61
CA LEU A 149 18.37 7.37 8.41
C LEU A 149 19.74 7.98 8.74
N ARG A 150 19.92 9.25 8.37
CA ARG A 150 21.20 9.97 8.54
C ARG A 150 20.96 11.42 8.90
N THR A 151 21.95 12.09 9.48
CA THR A 151 21.93 13.56 9.52
C THR A 151 22.41 14.15 8.19
N VAL A 152 22.01 15.38 7.89
CA VAL A 152 22.50 16.10 6.70
C VAL A 152 24.03 16.26 6.72
N LEU A 153 24.62 16.51 7.89
CA LEU A 153 26.07 16.64 8.04
C LEU A 153 26.78 15.31 7.79
N PHE A 154 26.30 14.23 8.41
CA PHE A 154 26.87 12.90 8.23
C PHE A 154 26.75 12.40 6.79
N GLU A 155 25.61 12.63 6.14
CA GLU A 155 25.38 12.21 4.76
C GLU A 155 26.41 12.78 3.78
N GLY A 156 26.71 14.09 3.88
CA GLY A 156 27.66 14.74 3.00
C GLY A 156 29.06 14.13 3.10
N TRP A 157 29.49 13.79 4.31
CA TRP A 157 30.75 13.07 4.53
C TRP A 157 30.68 11.63 4.04
N HIS A 158 29.59 10.91 4.33
CA HIS A 158 29.41 9.50 3.98
C HIS A 158 29.44 9.30 2.46
N GLU A 159 28.81 10.16 1.66
CA GLU A 159 28.84 10.00 0.19
C GLU A 159 30.25 10.12 -0.37
N ILE A 160 31.05 11.08 0.12
CA ILE A 160 32.47 11.23 -0.28
C ILE A 160 33.28 10.01 0.15
N GLU A 161 33.14 9.59 1.41
CA GLU A 161 33.86 8.44 1.96
C GLU A 161 33.53 7.16 1.18
N HIS A 162 32.25 6.90 0.95
CA HIS A 162 31.78 5.70 0.28
C HIS A 162 32.23 5.65 -1.19
N GLU A 163 32.21 6.77 -1.90
CA GLU A 163 32.69 6.86 -3.27
C GLU A 163 34.21 6.63 -3.35
N MET A 164 34.99 7.36 -2.54
CA MET A 164 36.45 7.35 -2.57
C MET A 164 37.08 6.08 -1.97
N ARG A 165 36.45 5.43 -0.99
CA ARG A 165 37.00 4.25 -0.30
C ARG A 165 36.51 2.93 -0.89
N TYR A 166 35.27 2.85 -1.35
CA TYR A 166 34.64 1.56 -1.72
C TYR A 166 34.38 1.40 -3.22
N LYS A 167 33.91 2.42 -3.95
CA LYS A 167 33.59 2.24 -5.39
C LYS A 167 34.82 2.12 -6.28
N TYR A 168 35.87 2.91 -6.03
CA TYR A 168 37.12 2.81 -6.79
C TYR A 168 37.82 1.45 -6.64
N LYS A 169 37.61 0.73 -5.52
CA LYS A 169 38.09 -0.65 -5.35
C LYS A 169 37.34 -1.67 -6.21
N MET A 170 36.10 -1.38 -6.60
CA MET A 170 35.22 -2.35 -7.28
C MET A 170 35.14 -2.15 -8.80
N ASP A 171 35.38 -0.94 -9.31
CA ASP A 171 35.29 -0.65 -10.76
C ASP A 171 36.56 -1.03 -11.56
N GLU A 172 37.67 -1.34 -10.91
CA GLU A 172 38.97 -1.56 -11.58
C GLU A 172 39.38 -3.04 -11.74
N GLY A 173 38.42 -3.97 -11.69
CA GLY A 173 38.67 -5.38 -11.97
C GLY A 173 39.48 -6.10 -10.87
N PHE A 174 39.32 -7.42 -10.83
CA PHE A 174 39.88 -8.32 -9.82
C PHE A 174 41.39 -8.55 -10.03
N ASP A 175 42.20 -7.47 -10.06
CA ASP A 175 43.66 -7.56 -10.01
C ASP A 175 44.12 -7.22 -8.58
N ASP A 176 44.32 -8.26 -7.78
CA ASP A 176 44.62 -8.27 -6.33
C ASP A 176 45.96 -7.60 -5.97
N ASN A 177 46.60 -6.90 -6.92
CA ASN A 177 47.95 -6.36 -6.83
C ASN A 177 48.03 -4.83 -6.94
N ARG A 178 46.92 -4.08 -6.82
CA ARG A 178 46.96 -2.61 -6.74
C ARG A 178 46.36 -2.08 -5.45
N SER A 179 47.15 -1.23 -4.80
CA SER A 179 46.86 -0.56 -3.53
C SER A 179 45.62 0.34 -3.63
N SER A 180 44.70 0.23 -2.67
CA SER A 180 43.64 1.21 -2.39
C SER A 180 44.17 2.63 -2.44
N LEU A 181 43.34 3.62 -2.81
CA LEU A 181 43.65 5.05 -2.64
C LEU A 181 44.20 5.37 -1.24
N TRP A 182 43.74 4.61 -0.24
CA TRP A 182 44.07 4.80 1.17
C TRP A 182 45.22 3.92 1.69
N ASP A 183 45.73 2.97 0.90
CA ASP A 183 46.81 2.08 1.33
C ASP A 183 48.12 2.89 1.42
N GLY A 184 48.78 2.83 2.58
CA GLY A 184 49.94 3.67 2.89
C GLY A 184 49.62 5.15 3.15
N GLN A 185 48.33 5.52 3.24
CA GLN A 185 47.84 6.87 3.55
C GLN A 185 47.11 6.90 4.91
N GLU A 186 47.61 6.18 5.92
CA GLU A 186 46.92 6.00 7.20
C GLU A 186 46.70 7.33 7.93
N LYS A 187 47.60 8.30 7.75
CA LYS A 187 47.47 9.65 8.31
C LYS A 187 46.26 10.39 7.74
N ASP A 188 46.06 10.34 6.43
CA ASP A 188 44.94 10.99 5.76
C ASP A 188 43.63 10.24 6.00
N ALA A 189 43.66 8.90 6.05
CA ALA A 189 42.52 8.09 6.47
C ALA A 189 42.07 8.45 7.90
N ARG A 190 43.03 8.64 8.81
CA ARG A 190 42.75 9.09 10.18
C ARG A 190 42.20 10.51 10.23
N MET A 191 42.69 11.41 9.36
CA MET A 191 42.13 12.76 9.24
C MET A 191 40.70 12.74 8.69
N MET A 192 40.41 11.91 7.70
CA MET A 192 39.04 11.74 7.19
C MET A 192 38.09 11.25 8.30
N ASN A 193 38.55 10.33 9.14
CA ASN A 193 37.81 9.83 10.30
C ASN A 193 37.73 10.85 11.46
N SER A 194 38.61 11.86 11.53
CA SER A 194 38.45 12.93 12.53
C SER A 194 37.42 13.98 12.09
N ILE A 195 37.18 14.13 10.79
CA ILE A 195 36.13 15.02 10.27
C ILE A 195 34.75 14.54 10.76
N ILE A 196 34.46 13.24 10.69
CA ILE A 196 33.19 12.70 11.21
C ILE A 196 33.00 13.01 12.71
N ALA A 197 34.05 12.91 13.53
CA ALA A 197 33.99 13.31 14.94
C ALA A 197 33.56 14.79 15.11
N ASN A 198 34.08 15.69 14.27
CA ASN A 198 33.68 17.08 14.27
C ASN A 198 32.23 17.28 13.81
N LEU A 199 31.75 16.48 12.84
CA LEU A 199 30.37 16.55 12.36
C LEU A 199 29.38 16.05 13.41
N GLU A 200 29.69 14.95 14.11
CA GLU A 200 28.90 14.47 15.25
C GLU A 200 28.83 15.53 16.37
N LEU A 201 29.95 16.19 16.67
CA LEU A 201 30.00 17.29 17.63
C LEU A 201 29.15 18.48 17.17
N CYS A 202 29.19 18.84 15.88
CA CYS A 202 28.36 19.90 15.31
C CYS A 202 26.87 19.57 15.44
N ASP A 203 26.46 18.36 15.09
CA ASP A 203 25.09 17.88 15.21
C ASP A 203 24.60 17.96 16.68
N TRP A 204 25.42 17.51 17.63
CA TRP A 204 25.10 17.61 19.07
C TRP A 204 25.02 19.08 19.53
N SER A 205 25.98 19.91 19.12
CA SER A 205 26.06 21.32 19.52
C SER A 205 24.87 22.12 19.01
N ILE A 206 24.38 21.86 17.80
CA ILE A 206 23.18 22.49 17.25
C ILE A 206 21.97 22.24 18.16
N VAL A 207 21.76 20.98 18.57
CA VAL A 207 20.64 20.64 19.48
C VAL A 207 20.79 21.37 20.82
N GLN A 208 21.99 21.40 21.40
CA GLN A 208 22.23 22.10 22.67
C GLN A 208 21.98 23.62 22.58
N ILE A 209 22.38 24.25 21.48
CA ILE A 209 22.11 25.68 21.24
C ILE A 209 20.61 25.95 21.22
N PHE A 210 19.82 25.12 20.53
CA PHE A 210 18.38 25.29 20.47
C PHE A 210 17.69 24.98 21.80
N ASP A 211 18.17 24.00 22.57
CA ASP A 211 17.66 23.72 23.92
C ASP A 211 17.91 24.91 24.87
N ASN A 212 19.09 25.52 24.80
CA ASN A 212 19.40 26.73 25.57
C ASN A 212 18.53 27.91 25.13
N LEU A 213 18.39 28.12 23.81
CA LEU A 213 17.49 29.13 23.28
C LEU A 213 16.06 28.91 23.75
N ALA A 214 15.58 27.66 23.75
CA ALA A 214 14.24 27.33 24.19
C ALA A 214 14.01 27.67 25.66
N ARG A 215 14.98 27.34 26.54
CA ARG A 215 14.93 27.73 27.96
C ARG A 215 14.94 29.25 28.14
N ASP A 216 15.79 29.96 27.41
CA ASP A 216 15.85 31.42 27.47
C ASP A 216 14.54 32.07 27.03
N GLN A 217 13.92 31.59 25.95
CA GLN A 217 12.63 32.11 25.47
C GLN A 217 11.50 31.76 26.45
N TYR A 218 11.53 30.58 27.06
CA TYR A 218 10.60 30.17 28.11
C TYR A 218 10.66 31.11 29.32
N ILE A 219 11.87 31.40 29.85
CA ILE A 219 12.07 32.31 30.98
C ILE A 219 11.58 33.74 30.63
N LYS A 220 11.80 34.18 29.39
CA LYS A 220 11.35 35.49 28.89
C LYS A 220 9.86 35.55 28.57
N LYS A 221 9.09 34.46 28.77
CA LYS A 221 7.67 34.33 28.40
C LYS A 221 7.41 34.62 26.91
N ASN A 222 8.38 34.33 26.05
CA ASN A 222 8.23 34.41 24.61
C ASN A 222 7.76 33.05 24.07
N TRP A 223 6.48 32.76 24.32
CA TRP A 223 5.91 31.43 24.12
C TRP A 223 6.00 30.93 22.68
N GLU A 224 5.79 31.79 21.69
CA GLU A 224 5.88 31.39 20.29
C GLU A 224 7.27 30.87 19.93
N ASN A 225 8.32 31.58 20.35
CA ASN A 225 9.69 31.18 20.07
C ASN A 225 10.12 30.01 20.96
N ALA A 226 9.68 29.96 22.22
CA ALA A 226 9.95 28.84 23.10
C ALA A 226 9.44 27.51 22.52
N ILE A 227 8.21 27.51 21.98
CA ILE A 227 7.61 26.36 21.28
C ILE A 227 8.45 25.97 20.05
N ARG A 228 8.81 26.95 19.19
CA ARG A 228 9.58 26.68 17.96
C ARG A 228 10.96 26.09 18.26
N SER A 229 11.71 26.67 19.20
CA SER A 229 13.05 26.20 19.55
C SER A 229 13.06 24.90 20.35
N LYS A 230 12.02 24.64 21.15
CA LYS A 230 11.87 23.38 21.90
C LYS A 230 11.62 22.21 20.96
N TYR A 231 10.62 22.35 20.08
CA TYR A 231 10.17 21.23 19.25
C TYR A 231 10.95 21.12 17.95
N ARG A 232 11.52 22.21 17.42
CA ARG A 232 12.29 22.20 16.17
C ARG A 232 11.55 21.48 15.02
N LEU A 233 10.24 21.73 14.94
CA LEU A 233 9.38 21.29 13.85
C LEU A 233 9.08 22.47 12.91
N LYS A 234 8.49 22.19 11.75
CA LYS A 234 8.01 23.18 10.78
C LYS A 234 6.77 23.91 11.31
N ILE A 235 6.98 24.73 12.33
CA ILE A 235 5.95 25.52 13.01
C ILE A 235 5.91 26.91 12.38
N THR A 236 4.72 27.41 12.05
CA THR A 236 4.53 28.72 11.42
C THR A 236 4.91 29.89 12.33
N GLN A 237 5.00 31.08 11.73
CA GLN A 237 5.34 32.33 12.41
C GLN A 237 4.12 33.03 13.05
N ASP A 238 2.95 32.37 13.10
CA ASP A 238 1.74 32.93 13.67
C ASP A 238 1.91 33.26 15.16
N LYS A 239 1.16 34.27 15.63
CA LYS A 239 1.12 34.65 17.04
C LYS A 239 0.14 33.75 17.80
N ILE A 240 0.44 33.50 19.08
CA ILE A 240 -0.52 32.86 19.96
C ILE A 240 -1.71 33.81 20.17
N LYS A 241 -2.92 33.26 20.31
CA LYS A 241 -4.11 34.07 20.60
C LYS A 241 -3.89 34.93 21.85
N PRO A 242 -4.27 36.22 21.85
CA PRO A 242 -4.05 37.10 23.00
C PRO A 242 -4.59 36.55 24.32
N GLU A 243 -5.73 35.87 24.29
CA GLU A 243 -6.38 35.27 25.45
C GLU A 243 -5.57 34.11 26.02
N VAL A 244 -5.05 33.23 25.16
CA VAL A 244 -4.18 32.11 25.55
C VAL A 244 -2.84 32.63 26.07
N ARG A 245 -2.30 33.68 25.47
CA ARG A 245 -1.06 34.31 25.91
C ARG A 245 -1.18 34.90 27.31
N ALA A 246 -2.24 35.68 27.57
CA ALA A 246 -2.48 36.27 28.88
C ALA A 246 -2.62 35.17 29.96
N TYR A 247 -3.36 34.10 29.65
CA TYR A 247 -3.51 32.96 30.55
C TYR A 247 -2.17 32.27 30.86
N PHE A 248 -1.33 32.01 29.85
CA PHE A 248 0.00 31.45 30.06
C PHE A 248 0.92 32.38 30.88
N ASP A 249 0.81 33.70 30.70
CA ASP A 249 1.60 34.66 31.46
C ASP A 249 1.23 34.68 32.95
N GLU A 250 -0.03 34.41 33.26
CA GLU A 250 -0.59 34.43 34.62
C GLU A 250 -0.53 33.06 35.33
N HIS A 251 -0.43 31.94 34.61
CA HIS A 251 -0.55 30.58 35.18
C HIS A 251 0.68 29.70 34.85
N PRO A 252 1.84 29.94 35.49
CA PRO A 252 3.08 29.21 35.23
C PRO A 252 2.98 27.69 35.40
N GLU A 253 2.15 27.23 36.35
CA GLU A 253 1.91 25.82 36.63
C GLU A 253 1.21 25.08 35.48
N VAL A 254 0.42 25.79 34.67
CA VAL A 254 -0.18 25.24 33.45
C VAL A 254 0.91 25.14 32.37
N VAL A 255 1.69 26.20 32.18
CA VAL A 255 2.76 26.24 31.17
C VAL A 255 3.81 25.15 31.44
N GLU A 256 4.14 24.87 32.70
CA GLU A 256 5.06 23.80 33.08
C GLU A 256 4.60 22.42 32.57
N LYS A 257 3.29 22.14 32.59
CA LYS A 257 2.72 20.89 32.05
C LYS A 257 2.91 20.81 30.53
N PHE A 258 2.67 21.91 29.80
CA PHE A 258 2.96 21.97 28.35
C PHE A 258 4.46 21.80 28.08
N TRP A 259 5.30 22.42 28.90
CA TRP A 259 6.74 22.34 28.77
C TRP A 259 7.30 20.94 29.08
N ALA A 260 6.64 20.13 29.91
CA ALA A 260 7.06 18.75 30.17
C ALA A 260 6.93 17.85 28.93
N VAL A 261 6.09 18.21 27.95
CA VAL A 261 5.86 17.39 26.75
C VAL A 261 7.06 17.40 25.82
N SER A 262 7.62 16.23 25.58
CA SER A 262 8.76 16.01 24.69
C SER A 262 8.39 16.17 23.20
N LYS A 263 9.40 16.36 22.35
CA LYS A 263 9.22 16.37 20.89
C LYS A 263 8.64 15.06 20.37
N GLN A 264 9.12 13.92 20.86
CA GLN A 264 8.59 12.60 20.50
C GLN A 264 7.08 12.49 20.79
N GLN A 265 6.64 12.91 21.98
CA GLN A 265 5.23 12.88 22.34
C GLN A 265 4.38 13.75 21.42
N LEU A 266 4.85 14.96 21.09
CA LEU A 266 4.17 15.82 20.13
C LEU A 266 4.10 15.20 18.73
N VAL A 267 5.19 14.59 18.25
CA VAL A 267 5.20 13.91 16.94
C VAL A 267 4.22 12.74 16.93
N ASN A 268 4.17 11.92 17.99
CA ASN A 268 3.21 10.82 18.08
C ASN A 268 1.76 11.32 18.00
N ILE A 269 1.45 12.46 18.63
CA ILE A 269 0.13 13.10 18.48
C ILE A 269 -0.11 13.51 17.01
N LEU A 270 0.88 14.12 16.36
CA LEU A 270 0.77 14.60 14.97
C LEU A 270 0.62 13.49 13.92
N LEU A 271 1.00 12.25 14.24
CA LEU A 271 0.82 11.10 13.35
C LEU A 271 -0.64 10.67 13.18
N ASN A 272 -1.53 11.09 14.08
CA ASN A 272 -2.96 10.84 13.94
C ASN A 272 -3.52 11.57 12.71
N LYS A 273 -4.11 10.83 11.76
CA LYS A 273 -4.68 11.35 10.50
C LYS A 273 -5.67 12.51 10.71
N LYS A 274 -6.35 12.58 11.86
CA LYS A 274 -7.28 13.66 12.22
C LYS A 274 -6.61 15.02 12.38
N TYR A 275 -5.28 15.08 12.49
CA TYR A 275 -4.52 16.29 12.83
C TYR A 275 -3.63 16.84 11.71
N GLN A 276 -3.71 16.30 10.49
CA GLN A 276 -2.92 16.72 9.32
C GLN A 276 -3.25 18.15 8.86
N LYS A 277 -2.57 19.13 9.46
CA LYS A 277 -2.72 20.57 9.16
C LYS A 277 -1.39 21.30 9.36
N VAL A 278 -1.33 22.53 8.85
CA VAL A 278 -0.23 23.45 9.13
C VAL A 278 -0.08 23.62 10.64
N LEU A 279 1.13 23.40 11.13
CA LEU A 279 1.43 23.41 12.55
C LEU A 279 1.71 24.85 13.00
N SER A 280 0.72 25.52 13.59
CA SER A 280 0.91 26.83 14.23
C SER A 280 1.22 26.68 15.73
N PRO A 281 1.74 27.72 16.41
CA PRO A 281 1.89 27.68 17.87
C PRO A 281 0.57 27.40 18.60
N ASN A 282 -0.54 28.00 18.16
CA ASN A 282 -1.88 27.70 18.71
C ASN A 282 -2.25 26.23 18.49
N ARG A 283 -1.92 25.66 17.33
CA ARG A 283 -2.20 24.26 17.04
C ARG A 283 -1.40 23.31 17.92
N VAL A 284 -0.12 23.63 18.17
CA VAL A 284 0.71 22.85 19.11
C VAL A 284 0.10 22.86 20.50
N ILE A 285 -0.28 24.05 21.00
CA ILE A 285 -0.93 24.19 22.31
C ILE A 285 -2.24 23.39 22.34
N TYR A 286 -3.10 23.54 21.34
CA TYR A 286 -4.35 22.79 21.25
C TYR A 286 -4.14 21.27 21.30
N LEU A 287 -3.22 20.75 20.49
CA LEU A 287 -2.98 19.30 20.40
C LEU A 287 -2.42 18.72 21.70
N ILE A 288 -1.47 19.43 22.32
CA ILE A 288 -0.94 19.03 23.63
C ILE A 288 -2.03 19.12 24.70
N ASN A 289 -2.88 20.15 24.65
CA ASN A 289 -3.97 20.28 25.60
C ASN A 289 -4.95 19.12 25.50
N LYS A 290 -5.35 18.79 24.28
CA LYS A 290 -6.35 17.77 24.02
C LYS A 290 -5.91 16.37 24.42
N GLU A 291 -4.64 16.03 24.20
CA GLU A 291 -4.15 14.66 24.39
C GLU A 291 -3.43 14.46 25.73
N VAL A 292 -2.93 15.53 26.37
CA VAL A 292 -2.06 15.43 27.55
C VAL A 292 -2.53 16.32 28.71
N VAL A 293 -2.63 17.63 28.51
CA VAL A 293 -2.77 18.59 29.63
C VAL A 293 -4.21 18.73 30.14
N ASN A 294 -5.19 18.67 29.24
CA ASN A 294 -6.63 18.75 29.52
C ASN A 294 -7.07 19.98 30.34
N ASP A 295 -6.53 21.15 30.02
CA ASP A 295 -6.93 22.43 30.63
C ASP A 295 -8.24 22.96 29.99
N GLU A 296 -9.24 23.27 30.81
CA GLU A 296 -10.57 23.69 30.37
C GLU A 296 -10.57 25.05 29.65
N PHE A 297 -9.75 26.00 30.12
CA PHE A 297 -9.67 27.33 29.52
C PHE A 297 -9.08 27.24 28.11
N ILE A 298 -8.00 26.48 27.94
CA ILE A 298 -7.36 26.28 26.63
C ILE A 298 -8.31 25.60 25.64
N SER A 299 -9.07 24.59 26.08
CA SER A 299 -10.10 23.94 25.25
C SER A 299 -11.13 24.96 24.77
N ALA A 300 -11.69 25.77 25.68
CA ALA A 300 -12.67 26.79 25.33
C ALA A 300 -12.16 27.81 24.29
N GLN A 301 -10.88 28.16 24.32
CA GLN A 301 -10.27 29.14 23.41
C GLN A 301 -9.84 28.56 22.05
N LEU A 302 -9.41 27.30 22.00
CA LEU A 302 -8.77 26.71 20.82
C LEU A 302 -9.57 25.61 20.12
N ASP A 303 -10.65 25.09 20.71
CA ASP A 303 -11.51 24.06 20.10
C ASP A 303 -12.11 24.50 18.75
N ARG A 304 -12.22 25.81 18.50
CA ARG A 304 -12.69 26.38 17.23
C ARG A 304 -11.61 26.46 16.13
N GLU A 305 -10.33 26.17 16.39
CA GLU A 305 -9.27 26.11 15.35
C GLU A 305 -9.37 24.84 14.46
N GLN A 306 -10.55 24.21 14.40
CA GLN A 306 -10.76 22.99 13.64
C GLN A 306 -10.56 23.17 12.13
N PHE A 307 -10.56 24.36 11.50
CA PHE A 307 -10.58 24.45 10.03
C PHE A 307 -9.89 25.69 9.43
N GLY A 308 -8.65 25.53 8.98
CA GLY A 308 -8.09 26.30 7.85
C GLY A 308 -7.66 25.31 6.77
N ARG A 309 -8.24 25.42 5.55
CA ARG A 309 -7.78 24.65 4.38
C ARG A 309 -6.45 25.23 3.89
N VAL A 310 -5.49 24.36 3.58
CA VAL A 310 -4.26 24.76 2.88
C VAL A 310 -4.62 25.06 1.43
N LEU A 311 -4.34 26.27 0.96
CA LEU A 311 -4.19 26.51 -0.48
C LEU A 311 -2.87 25.85 -0.90
N ASN A 312 -2.94 24.78 -1.68
CA ASN A 312 -1.76 24.25 -2.35
C ASN A 312 -1.25 25.30 -3.36
N LYS A 313 0.06 25.54 -3.37
CA LYS A 313 0.73 26.36 -4.38
C LYS A 313 0.35 25.85 -5.78
N GLU A 314 0.06 26.78 -6.68
CA GLU A 314 -0.15 26.52 -8.11
C GLU A 314 1.04 25.75 -8.69
N ILE A 315 0.89 24.44 -8.81
CA ILE A 315 1.65 23.64 -9.75
C ILE A 315 1.09 24.06 -11.11
N LYS A 316 1.93 24.62 -11.99
CA LYS A 316 1.60 24.70 -13.42
C LYS A 316 1.43 23.26 -13.91
N GLN A 317 0.21 22.75 -13.87
CA GLN A 317 -0.11 21.44 -14.41
C GLN A 317 -0.18 21.56 -15.93
N GLU A 318 0.69 20.83 -16.61
CA GLU A 318 0.53 20.57 -18.04
C GLU A 318 -0.81 19.85 -18.24
N ILE A 319 -1.60 20.31 -19.20
CA ILE A 319 -2.82 19.61 -19.61
C ILE A 319 -2.39 18.32 -20.31
N ARG A 320 -2.79 17.17 -19.77
CA ARG A 320 -2.56 15.84 -20.34
C ARG A 320 -3.90 15.23 -20.74
N PRO A 321 -3.95 14.40 -21.81
CA PRO A 321 -5.16 13.65 -22.13
C PRO A 321 -5.52 12.70 -20.98
N LEU A 322 -6.82 12.43 -20.82
CA LEU A 322 -7.27 11.38 -19.90
C LEU A 322 -6.83 10.01 -20.44
N VAL A 323 -6.43 9.13 -19.53
CA VAL A 323 -6.18 7.72 -19.81
C VAL A 323 -7.40 6.95 -19.31
N SER A 324 -7.96 6.10 -20.18
CA SER A 324 -9.09 5.23 -19.86
C SER A 324 -8.56 3.89 -19.35
N ASP A 325 -8.87 3.56 -18.10
CA ASP A 325 -8.56 2.29 -17.43
C ASP A 325 -9.87 1.48 -17.28
N LEU A 326 -9.89 0.24 -17.77
CA LEU A 326 -11.00 -0.69 -17.54
C LEU A 326 -10.90 -1.23 -16.11
N VAL A 327 -11.95 -0.97 -15.31
CA VAL A 327 -11.98 -1.25 -13.86
C VAL A 327 -12.93 -2.38 -13.48
N PHE A 328 -13.79 -2.78 -14.42
CA PHE A 328 -14.66 -3.95 -14.31
C PHE A 328 -15.22 -4.31 -15.70
N ASP A 329 -15.08 -5.56 -16.12
CA ASP A 329 -15.73 -6.13 -17.29
C ASP A 329 -16.22 -7.55 -16.98
N GLN A 330 -17.53 -7.76 -17.08
CA GLN A 330 -18.15 -9.06 -16.89
C GLN A 330 -19.28 -9.24 -17.89
N THR A 331 -19.31 -10.40 -18.54
CA THR A 331 -20.48 -10.92 -19.23
C THR A 331 -20.85 -12.25 -18.60
N ILE A 332 -22.09 -12.37 -18.16
CA ILE A 332 -22.57 -13.57 -17.45
C ILE A 332 -24.03 -13.84 -17.77
N ARG A 333 -24.44 -15.11 -17.74
CA ARG A 333 -25.85 -15.48 -17.87
C ARG A 333 -26.58 -15.23 -16.56
N ILE A 334 -27.83 -14.86 -16.66
CA ILE A 334 -28.75 -14.74 -15.52
C ILE A 334 -29.99 -15.60 -15.77
N ARG A 335 -30.83 -15.78 -14.76
CA ARG A 335 -32.08 -16.55 -14.89
C ARG A 335 -32.97 -15.97 -16.01
N ASP A 336 -33.54 -16.83 -16.86
CA ASP A 336 -34.26 -16.42 -18.07
C ASP A 336 -35.52 -15.57 -17.81
N ASP A 337 -36.15 -15.73 -16.63
CA ASP A 337 -37.28 -14.92 -16.15
C ASP A 337 -36.84 -13.65 -15.39
N GLY A 338 -35.53 -13.44 -15.25
CA GLY A 338 -34.92 -12.34 -14.50
C GLY A 338 -34.82 -11.01 -15.25
N PHE A 339 -35.21 -10.96 -16.52
CA PHE A 339 -35.05 -9.78 -17.39
C PHE A 339 -35.65 -8.51 -16.79
N ASP A 340 -36.91 -8.55 -16.37
CA ASP A 340 -37.62 -7.38 -15.87
C ASP A 340 -36.96 -6.88 -14.57
N ARG A 341 -36.65 -7.79 -13.65
CA ARG A 341 -36.03 -7.43 -12.37
C ARG A 341 -34.63 -6.87 -12.53
N ALA A 342 -33.81 -7.47 -13.39
CA ALA A 342 -32.45 -6.98 -13.65
C ALA A 342 -32.49 -5.59 -14.31
N SER A 343 -33.41 -5.36 -15.25
CA SER A 343 -33.60 -4.05 -15.91
C SER A 343 -34.01 -2.97 -14.91
N GLU A 344 -34.94 -3.29 -13.99
CA GLU A 344 -35.35 -2.39 -12.90
C GLU A 344 -34.19 -2.03 -11.98
N ILE A 345 -33.38 -3.01 -11.54
CA ILE A 345 -32.24 -2.76 -10.64
C ILE A 345 -31.23 -1.82 -11.30
N ILE A 346 -30.90 -2.03 -12.59
CA ILE A 346 -29.96 -1.17 -13.32
C ILE A 346 -30.53 0.24 -13.47
N TYR A 347 -31.82 0.37 -13.81
CA TYR A 347 -32.49 1.65 -13.96
C TYR A 347 -32.55 2.44 -12.65
N GLU A 348 -32.94 1.78 -11.54
CA GLU A 348 -33.00 2.38 -10.21
C GLU A 348 -31.62 2.85 -9.76
N TRP A 349 -30.57 2.07 -10.02
CA TRP A 349 -29.20 2.46 -9.74
C TRP A 349 -28.82 3.72 -10.52
N ALA A 350 -29.07 3.77 -11.84
CA ALA A 350 -28.78 4.96 -12.65
C ALA A 350 -29.56 6.19 -12.15
N TYR A 351 -30.86 6.03 -11.86
CA TYR A 351 -31.71 7.10 -11.31
C TYR A 351 -31.13 7.66 -10.00
N GLN A 352 -30.70 6.80 -9.07
CA GLN A 352 -30.12 7.24 -7.79
C GLN A 352 -28.83 8.07 -7.98
N HIS A 353 -28.03 7.78 -9.02
CA HIS A 353 -26.74 8.42 -9.24
C HIS A 353 -26.85 9.75 -10.01
N ILE A 354 -27.81 9.87 -10.94
CA ILE A 354 -27.83 11.02 -11.88
C ILE A 354 -29.11 11.86 -11.87
N SER A 355 -30.19 11.45 -11.16
CA SER A 355 -31.48 12.17 -11.17
C SER A 355 -31.40 13.60 -10.64
N LEU A 356 -30.44 13.93 -9.77
CA LEU A 356 -30.21 15.31 -9.32
C LEU A 356 -29.69 16.23 -10.43
N ILE A 357 -29.01 15.67 -11.42
CA ILE A 357 -28.54 16.38 -12.62
C ILE A 357 -29.66 16.46 -13.66
N PHE A 358 -30.39 15.35 -13.84
CA PHE A 358 -31.51 15.24 -14.77
C PHE A 358 -32.85 15.15 -14.04
N GLY A 359 -33.31 16.28 -13.48
CA GLY A 359 -34.55 16.33 -12.70
C GLY A 359 -35.82 15.94 -13.46
N GLN A 360 -35.76 15.91 -14.80
CA GLN A 360 -36.81 15.42 -15.69
C GLN A 360 -36.84 13.89 -15.86
N MET A 361 -35.84 13.16 -15.35
CA MET A 361 -35.77 11.71 -15.48
C MET A 361 -36.98 11.06 -14.78
N PRO A 362 -37.74 10.19 -15.46
CA PRO A 362 -38.88 9.52 -14.85
C PRO A 362 -38.42 8.55 -13.76
N LYS A 363 -39.24 8.37 -12.72
CA LYS A 363 -38.99 7.35 -11.68
C LYS A 363 -39.27 5.93 -12.18
N LYS A 364 -40.18 5.81 -13.15
CA LYS A 364 -40.51 4.54 -13.78
C LYS A 364 -39.54 4.31 -14.94
N MET A 365 -39.11 3.06 -15.12
CA MET A 365 -38.22 2.66 -16.21
C MET A 365 -38.82 3.03 -17.58
N GLU A 366 -38.10 3.89 -18.29
CA GLU A 366 -38.41 4.35 -19.66
C GLU A 366 -37.11 4.63 -20.41
N SER A 367 -37.16 4.54 -21.74
CA SER A 367 -36.03 4.93 -22.60
C SER A 367 -35.78 6.44 -22.51
N VAL A 368 -34.55 6.82 -22.17
CA VAL A 368 -34.15 8.23 -21.99
C VAL A 368 -32.78 8.50 -22.62
N SER A 369 -32.53 9.76 -23.00
CA SER A 369 -31.22 10.20 -23.49
C SER A 369 -30.99 11.64 -23.04
N TYR A 370 -30.02 11.83 -22.15
CA TYR A 370 -29.67 13.12 -21.57
C TYR A 370 -28.17 13.35 -21.63
N GLU A 371 -27.78 14.61 -21.88
CA GLU A 371 -26.39 15.01 -21.96
C GLU A 371 -26.24 16.47 -21.52
N VAL A 372 -25.31 16.71 -20.60
CA VAL A 372 -24.80 18.02 -20.20
C VAL A 372 -23.29 17.90 -19.96
N MET A 373 -22.58 19.02 -19.83
CA MET A 373 -21.14 18.99 -19.59
C MET A 373 -20.80 18.14 -18.37
N GLY A 374 -20.01 17.08 -18.59
CA GLY A 374 -19.55 16.15 -17.55
C GLY A 374 -20.51 15.02 -17.17
N TYR A 375 -21.73 15.00 -17.71
CA TYR A 375 -22.74 14.00 -17.35
C TYR A 375 -23.53 13.56 -18.58
N LYS A 376 -23.64 12.24 -18.76
CA LYS A 376 -24.43 11.63 -19.84
C LYS A 376 -25.18 10.43 -19.30
N LEU A 377 -26.42 10.25 -19.75
CA LEU A 377 -27.17 9.03 -19.53
C LEU A 377 -27.95 8.69 -20.79
N LYS A 378 -27.79 7.46 -21.28
CA LYS A 378 -28.64 6.86 -22.29
C LYS A 378 -29.19 5.55 -21.75
N VAL A 379 -30.51 5.42 -21.74
CA VAL A 379 -31.22 4.17 -21.44
C VAL A 379 -32.08 3.79 -22.63
N VAL A 380 -31.96 2.55 -23.08
CA VAL A 380 -32.86 1.93 -24.06
C VAL A 380 -33.54 0.77 -23.35
N ALA A 381 -34.85 0.90 -23.11
CA ALA A 381 -35.67 -0.13 -22.48
C ALA A 381 -36.71 -0.61 -23.51
N GLU A 382 -36.43 -1.76 -24.12
CA GLU A 382 -37.28 -2.42 -25.11
C GLU A 382 -37.71 -3.81 -24.61
N LYS A 383 -38.59 -4.48 -25.34
CA LYS A 383 -39.01 -5.84 -25.01
C LYS A 383 -37.83 -6.79 -25.26
N GLU A 384 -37.34 -7.45 -24.22
CA GLU A 384 -36.19 -8.39 -24.26
C GLU A 384 -34.83 -7.76 -24.61
N TYR A 385 -34.72 -6.43 -24.56
CA TYR A 385 -33.46 -5.70 -24.70
C TYR A 385 -33.40 -4.50 -23.74
N PHE A 386 -32.33 -4.39 -22.96
CA PHE A 386 -32.09 -3.24 -22.09
C PHE A 386 -30.64 -2.78 -22.20
N LEU A 387 -30.41 -1.47 -22.30
CA LEU A 387 -29.09 -0.86 -22.31
C LEU A 387 -29.11 0.38 -21.40
N MET A 388 -28.08 0.51 -20.57
CA MET A 388 -27.73 1.72 -19.83
C MET A 388 -26.29 2.09 -20.17
N ASP A 389 -26.07 3.33 -20.61
CA ASP A 389 -24.76 3.93 -20.90
C ASP A 389 -24.70 5.27 -20.17
N MET A 390 -23.90 5.32 -19.10
CA MET A 390 -23.84 6.44 -18.16
C MET A 390 -22.42 6.94 -17.96
N GLN A 391 -22.22 8.25 -18.08
CA GLN A 391 -20.96 8.94 -17.82
C GLN A 391 -21.16 9.99 -16.72
N THR A 392 -20.25 10.03 -15.74
CA THR A 392 -20.31 10.98 -14.62
C THR A 392 -18.92 11.47 -14.21
N ILE A 393 -18.74 12.77 -14.02
CA ILE A 393 -17.56 13.30 -13.30
C ILE A 393 -17.61 12.86 -11.83
N SER A 394 -16.47 12.45 -11.28
CA SER A 394 -16.33 12.05 -9.88
C SER A 394 -16.48 13.24 -8.93
N ASN A 395 -17.25 13.06 -7.85
CA ASN A 395 -17.34 14.03 -6.75
C ASN A 395 -16.23 13.82 -5.69
N GLU A 396 -15.55 12.69 -5.73
CA GLU A 396 -14.56 12.29 -4.71
C GLU A 396 -13.12 12.61 -5.16
N GLU A 397 -12.85 12.45 -6.46
CA GLU A 397 -11.52 12.61 -7.04
C GLU A 397 -11.55 13.61 -8.19
N ALA A 398 -10.81 14.70 -8.02
CA ALA A 398 -10.73 15.74 -9.04
C ALA A 398 -10.08 15.22 -10.33
N GLY A 399 -10.68 15.50 -11.48
CA GLY A 399 -10.17 15.11 -12.80
C GLY A 399 -10.45 13.65 -13.19
N MET A 400 -11.36 12.98 -12.48
CA MET A 400 -11.78 11.62 -12.77
C MET A 400 -13.19 11.58 -13.39
N ILE A 401 -13.37 10.77 -14.42
CA ILE A 401 -14.64 10.51 -15.09
C ILE A 401 -14.91 9.01 -15.03
N TRP A 402 -16.13 8.65 -14.64
CA TRP A 402 -16.61 7.28 -14.65
C TRP A 402 -17.50 7.06 -15.87
N HIS A 403 -17.34 5.92 -16.52
CA HIS A 403 -18.20 5.47 -17.62
C HIS A 403 -18.67 4.04 -17.35
N VAL A 404 -19.97 3.85 -17.18
CA VAL A 404 -20.59 2.55 -16.91
C VAL A 404 -21.55 2.21 -18.04
N VAL A 405 -21.39 1.02 -18.61
CA VAL A 405 -22.28 0.45 -19.60
C VAL A 405 -22.81 -0.88 -19.07
N ALA A 406 -24.13 -1.04 -19.01
CA ALA A 406 -24.78 -2.30 -18.69
C ALA A 406 -25.78 -2.66 -19.78
N GLU A 407 -25.72 -3.89 -20.29
CA GLU A 407 -26.57 -4.40 -21.35
C GLU A 407 -27.17 -5.74 -20.92
N LEU A 408 -28.50 -5.86 -21.06
CA LEU A 408 -29.22 -7.12 -20.97
C LEU A 408 -29.69 -7.51 -22.36
N ARG A 409 -29.29 -8.69 -22.81
CA ARG A 409 -29.62 -9.20 -24.14
C ARG A 409 -30.05 -10.65 -24.04
N LYS A 410 -31.23 -10.95 -24.60
CA LYS A 410 -31.68 -12.33 -24.78
C LYS A 410 -31.09 -12.89 -26.07
N GLU A 411 -30.29 -13.94 -25.93
CA GLU A 411 -29.73 -14.70 -27.06
C GLU A 411 -30.45 -16.05 -27.20
N SER A 412 -30.06 -16.87 -28.18
CA SER A 412 -30.74 -18.15 -28.46
C SER A 412 -30.58 -19.19 -27.35
N ASP A 413 -29.54 -19.06 -26.54
CA ASP A 413 -29.11 -20.00 -25.52
C ASP A 413 -29.32 -19.49 -24.09
N GLY A 414 -29.71 -18.23 -23.89
CA GLY A 414 -30.07 -17.67 -22.58
C GLY A 414 -30.12 -16.14 -22.53
N LEU A 415 -30.42 -15.62 -21.34
CA LEU A 415 -30.33 -14.19 -21.04
C LEU A 415 -28.95 -13.80 -20.50
N TYR A 416 -28.30 -12.84 -21.14
CA TYR A 416 -26.97 -12.35 -20.79
C TYR A 416 -27.01 -10.93 -20.21
N LEU A 417 -26.22 -10.72 -19.16
CA LEU A 417 -25.87 -9.43 -18.58
C LEU A 417 -24.41 -9.13 -18.88
N THR A 418 -24.16 -8.05 -19.62
CA THR A 418 -22.83 -7.50 -19.85
C THR A 418 -22.69 -6.18 -19.10
N CYS A 419 -21.64 -6.03 -18.31
CA CYS A 419 -21.33 -4.80 -17.60
C CYS A 419 -19.88 -4.42 -17.81
N ARG A 420 -19.65 -3.19 -18.30
CA ARG A 420 -18.33 -2.58 -18.44
C ARG A 420 -18.29 -1.29 -17.64
N HIS A 421 -17.24 -1.11 -16.85
CA HIS A 421 -16.99 0.08 -16.07
C HIS A 421 -15.57 0.57 -16.35
N ILE A 422 -15.46 1.82 -16.77
CA ILE A 422 -14.22 2.48 -17.17
C ILE A 422 -14.03 3.69 -16.26
N CYS A 423 -12.79 3.89 -15.82
CA CYS A 423 -12.33 5.09 -15.16
C CYS A 423 -11.42 5.86 -16.11
N GLU A 424 -11.72 7.12 -16.37
CA GLU A 424 -10.83 8.03 -17.09
C GLU A 424 -10.20 9.04 -16.12
N ASN A 425 -8.88 9.13 -16.09
CA ASN A 425 -8.18 10.06 -15.21
C ASN A 425 -6.87 10.59 -15.85
N ILE A 426 -6.22 11.55 -15.21
CA ILE A 426 -4.94 12.15 -15.68
C ILE A 426 -3.72 11.27 -15.31
N TYR A 427 -3.89 10.36 -14.36
CA TYR A 427 -2.83 9.54 -13.76
C TYR A 427 -3.15 8.05 -13.95
N SER A 428 -2.70 7.47 -15.05
CA SER A 428 -2.76 6.00 -15.21
C SER A 428 -2.02 5.29 -14.07
N ARG A 429 -2.48 4.08 -13.72
CA ARG A 429 -1.77 2.99 -12.99
C ARG A 429 -2.14 2.74 -11.52
N GLU A 430 -3.42 2.76 -11.19
CA GLU A 430 -3.93 1.85 -10.16
C GLU A 430 -4.91 0.88 -10.83
N ARG A 431 -4.64 -0.43 -10.75
CA ARG A 431 -5.66 -1.44 -11.02
C ARG A 431 -6.73 -1.26 -9.93
N ARG A 432 -7.72 -0.43 -10.22
CA ARG A 432 -8.91 -0.28 -9.38
C ARG A 432 -9.92 -1.27 -9.88
N TYR A 433 -10.20 -2.28 -9.07
CA TYR A 433 -11.41 -3.06 -9.26
C TYR A 433 -12.60 -2.23 -8.76
N ASN A 434 -13.58 -1.96 -9.61
CA ASN A 434 -14.81 -1.25 -9.21
C ASN A 434 -16.04 -1.89 -9.87
N ARG A 435 -16.57 -2.93 -9.22
CA ARG A 435 -17.84 -3.54 -9.62
C ARG A 435 -19.03 -2.63 -9.24
N PRO A 436 -19.86 -2.19 -10.20
CA PRO A 436 -21.07 -1.43 -9.89
C PRO A 436 -22.01 -2.19 -8.95
N LYS A 437 -22.62 -1.47 -8.01
CA LYS A 437 -23.48 -2.08 -6.97
C LYS A 437 -24.62 -2.93 -7.56
N PHE A 438 -25.21 -2.50 -8.68
CA PHE A 438 -26.30 -3.24 -9.33
C PHE A 438 -25.89 -4.67 -9.72
N MET A 439 -24.62 -4.94 -10.04
CA MET A 439 -24.17 -6.31 -10.34
C MET A 439 -24.35 -7.23 -9.13
N ARG A 440 -24.06 -6.72 -7.92
CA ARG A 440 -24.29 -7.46 -6.67
C ARG A 440 -25.78 -7.61 -6.40
N ASP A 441 -26.55 -6.55 -6.61
CA ASP A 441 -27.99 -6.55 -6.35
C ASP A 441 -28.72 -7.54 -7.29
N ILE A 442 -28.29 -7.67 -8.55
CA ILE A 442 -28.80 -8.66 -9.51
C ILE A 442 -28.36 -10.08 -9.12
N PHE A 443 -27.09 -10.28 -8.75
CA PHE A 443 -26.64 -11.58 -8.25
C PHE A 443 -27.51 -12.06 -7.08
N ASN A 444 -27.78 -11.19 -6.10
CA ASN A 444 -28.58 -11.55 -4.94
C ASN A 444 -30.06 -11.83 -5.29
N GLN A 445 -30.68 -11.01 -6.14
CA GLN A 445 -32.14 -11.05 -6.34
C GLN A 445 -32.59 -11.88 -7.55
N VAL A 446 -31.71 -12.09 -8.52
CA VAL A 446 -32.00 -12.81 -9.78
C VAL A 446 -31.16 -14.07 -9.90
N GLY A 447 -29.89 -13.97 -9.51
CA GLY A 447 -28.91 -15.04 -9.62
C GLY A 447 -28.23 -15.11 -10.98
N PHE A 448 -27.00 -15.62 -10.96
CA PHE A 448 -26.13 -15.84 -12.10
C PHE A 448 -26.06 -17.31 -12.45
N LEU A 449 -25.81 -17.59 -13.73
CA LEU A 449 -25.60 -18.93 -14.26
C LEU A 449 -24.24 -18.96 -14.94
N ASP A 450 -23.37 -19.87 -14.52
CA ASP A 450 -22.05 -20.05 -15.10
C ASP A 450 -21.75 -21.54 -15.23
N ALA A 451 -21.44 -22.00 -16.44
CA ALA A 451 -21.20 -23.42 -16.73
C ALA A 451 -22.25 -24.39 -16.11
N ASP A 452 -23.53 -24.06 -16.31
CA ASP A 452 -24.70 -24.78 -15.77
C ASP A 452 -24.83 -24.78 -14.23
N VAL A 453 -23.98 -24.04 -13.52
CA VAL A 453 -24.07 -23.81 -12.07
C VAL A 453 -24.82 -22.51 -11.81
N PHE A 454 -25.94 -22.61 -11.10
CA PHE A 454 -26.74 -21.46 -10.67
C PHE A 454 -26.25 -20.97 -9.30
N MET A 455 -26.09 -19.65 -9.16
CA MET A 455 -25.63 -18.99 -7.93
C MET A 455 -26.42 -17.72 -7.63
N ASP A 456 -26.72 -17.48 -6.36
CA ASP A 456 -27.42 -16.31 -5.83
C ASP A 456 -26.97 -16.00 -4.39
N GLU A 457 -27.76 -15.22 -3.63
CA GLU A 457 -27.42 -14.83 -2.25
C GLU A 457 -27.31 -16.00 -1.27
N ASP A 458 -27.95 -17.13 -1.56
CA ASP A 458 -27.97 -18.34 -0.72
C ASP A 458 -26.84 -19.32 -1.09
N THR A 459 -25.94 -18.93 -2.01
CA THR A 459 -24.81 -19.77 -2.43
C THR A 459 -23.75 -19.85 -1.32
N GLU A 460 -23.53 -21.07 -0.83
CA GLU A 460 -22.53 -21.41 0.18
C GLU A 460 -21.36 -22.21 -0.43
N ALA A 461 -20.23 -22.28 0.28
CA ALA A 461 -19.13 -23.14 -0.13
C ALA A 461 -19.49 -24.62 0.09
N VAL A 462 -19.73 -25.36 -1.00
CA VAL A 462 -20.17 -26.77 -0.95
C VAL A 462 -19.09 -27.76 -1.41
N PRO A 463 -19.13 -29.02 -0.94
CA PRO A 463 -18.26 -30.08 -1.45
C PRO A 463 -18.46 -30.35 -2.95
N ILE A 464 -17.37 -30.58 -3.68
CA ILE A 464 -17.38 -30.97 -5.10
C ILE A 464 -16.50 -32.21 -5.32
N SER A 465 -16.94 -33.13 -6.18
CA SER A 465 -16.17 -34.31 -6.58
C SER A 465 -15.21 -34.03 -7.73
N ALA A 466 -14.19 -34.89 -7.89
CA ALA A 466 -13.18 -34.73 -8.94
C ALA A 466 -13.78 -34.69 -10.35
N ASP A 467 -14.81 -35.50 -10.61
CA ASP A 467 -15.49 -35.54 -11.91
C ASP A 467 -16.35 -34.29 -12.15
N GLN A 468 -17.02 -33.79 -11.11
CA GLN A 468 -17.80 -32.55 -11.19
C GLN A 468 -16.91 -31.35 -11.42
N LEU A 469 -15.80 -31.23 -10.67
CA LEU A 469 -14.82 -30.16 -10.84
C LEU A 469 -14.23 -30.20 -12.26
N LYS A 470 -13.83 -31.39 -12.74
CA LYS A 470 -13.31 -31.54 -14.10
C LYS A 470 -14.35 -31.13 -15.16
N SER A 471 -15.61 -31.51 -14.98
CA SER A 471 -16.70 -31.11 -15.88
C SER A 471 -16.87 -29.59 -15.90
N LEU A 472 -16.81 -28.93 -14.74
CA LEU A 472 -16.91 -27.47 -14.63
C LEU A 472 -15.73 -26.76 -15.30
N LEU A 473 -14.50 -27.17 -14.98
CA LEU A 473 -13.27 -26.56 -15.51
C LEU A 473 -13.15 -26.72 -17.03
N SER A 474 -13.72 -27.78 -17.61
CA SER A 474 -13.72 -28.02 -19.06
C SER A 474 -14.97 -27.53 -19.78
N HIS A 475 -15.91 -26.90 -19.05
CA HIS A 475 -17.16 -26.43 -19.63
C HIS A 475 -16.92 -25.21 -20.53
N ALA A 476 -17.35 -25.27 -21.78
CA ALA A 476 -17.15 -24.20 -22.76
C ALA A 476 -17.84 -22.87 -22.37
N GLY A 477 -18.88 -22.94 -21.54
CA GLY A 477 -19.60 -21.79 -20.98
C GLY A 477 -19.09 -21.30 -19.62
N ARG A 478 -17.91 -21.76 -19.15
CA ARG A 478 -17.29 -21.23 -17.92
C ARG A 478 -16.75 -19.84 -18.21
N SER A 479 -17.22 -18.86 -17.47
CA SER A 479 -16.77 -17.46 -17.53
C SER A 479 -16.18 -16.98 -16.22
N LEU A 480 -16.35 -17.74 -15.12
CA LEU A 480 -15.87 -17.38 -13.80
C LEU A 480 -14.66 -18.20 -13.36
N PRO A 481 -13.73 -17.60 -12.58
CA PRO A 481 -12.67 -18.32 -11.88
C PRO A 481 -13.24 -19.34 -10.89
N VAL A 482 -12.45 -20.36 -10.56
CA VAL A 482 -12.81 -21.41 -9.60
C VAL A 482 -11.74 -21.48 -8.50
N ILE A 483 -12.20 -21.46 -7.25
CA ILE A 483 -11.39 -21.72 -6.06
C ILE A 483 -11.84 -23.05 -5.45
N LEU A 484 -10.87 -23.94 -5.21
CA LEU A 484 -11.06 -25.17 -4.44
C LEU A 484 -10.26 -25.06 -3.14
N VAL A 485 -10.93 -25.27 -2.01
CA VAL A 485 -10.31 -25.31 -0.69
C VAL A 485 -10.20 -26.76 -0.24
N ASP A 486 -8.96 -27.21 -0.01
CA ASP A 486 -8.70 -28.54 0.51
C ASP A 486 -8.75 -28.58 2.04
N LYS A 487 -9.22 -29.70 2.58
CA LYS A 487 -9.25 -29.93 4.03
C LYS A 487 -7.97 -30.68 4.44
N PRO A 488 -7.16 -30.13 5.35
CA PRO A 488 -5.94 -30.79 5.80
C PRO A 488 -6.24 -32.10 6.54
N GLU A 489 -5.41 -33.14 6.33
CA GLU A 489 -5.51 -34.42 7.04
C GLU A 489 -5.35 -34.24 8.56
N GLN A 490 -4.38 -33.40 8.96
CA GLN A 490 -4.19 -32.97 10.34
C GLN A 490 -4.65 -31.53 10.50
N ILE A 491 -5.86 -31.34 11.04
CA ILE A 491 -6.45 -30.03 11.29
C ILE A 491 -5.59 -29.27 12.32
N PRO A 492 -4.97 -28.15 11.96
CA PRO A 492 -4.25 -27.30 12.91
C PRO A 492 -5.21 -26.69 13.95
N ASP A 493 -4.72 -26.41 15.16
CA ASP A 493 -5.55 -25.85 16.24
C ASP A 493 -6.28 -24.56 15.83
N TRP A 494 -5.59 -23.66 15.11
CA TRP A 494 -6.16 -22.40 14.60
C TRP A 494 -7.20 -22.59 13.49
N ALA A 495 -7.20 -23.73 12.78
CA ALA A 495 -8.14 -24.00 11.69
C ALA A 495 -9.48 -24.54 12.21
N GLN A 496 -9.57 -24.88 13.51
CA GLN A 496 -10.81 -25.36 14.13
C GLN A 496 -11.93 -24.31 14.06
N ASP A 497 -11.57 -23.01 14.08
CA ASP A 497 -12.51 -21.89 13.96
C ASP A 497 -13.06 -21.70 12.53
N PHE A 498 -12.52 -22.44 11.54
CA PHE A 498 -12.88 -22.37 10.13
C PHE A 498 -13.43 -23.72 9.62
N ASP A 499 -14.16 -24.46 10.47
CA ASP A 499 -14.69 -25.80 10.20
C ASP A 499 -13.62 -26.85 9.83
N GLY A 500 -12.37 -26.58 10.22
CA GLY A 500 -11.20 -27.41 9.96
C GLY A 500 -10.52 -27.16 8.60
N TYR A 501 -10.93 -26.15 7.85
CA TYR A 501 -10.26 -25.71 6.61
C TYR A 501 -9.17 -24.68 6.90
N THR A 502 -8.21 -24.54 5.99
CA THR A 502 -7.10 -23.57 6.15
C THR A 502 -7.51 -22.11 5.91
N ILE A 503 -8.72 -21.89 5.40
CA ILE A 503 -9.35 -20.58 5.22
C ILE A 503 -10.85 -20.65 5.48
N ASN A 504 -11.46 -19.53 5.87
CA ASN A 504 -12.90 -19.39 6.02
C ASN A 504 -13.57 -19.29 4.63
N ALA A 505 -13.90 -20.44 4.06
CA ALA A 505 -14.47 -20.57 2.73
C ALA A 505 -15.82 -19.86 2.59
N GLU A 506 -16.62 -19.81 3.65
CA GLU A 506 -17.94 -19.18 3.63
C GLU A 506 -17.85 -17.66 3.54
N VAL A 507 -16.97 -17.04 4.33
CA VAL A 507 -16.70 -15.61 4.20
C VAL A 507 -16.06 -15.29 2.85
N LEU A 508 -15.19 -16.16 2.34
CA LEU A 508 -14.61 -16.01 1.01
C LEU A 508 -15.70 -16.04 -0.08
N CYS A 509 -16.58 -17.03 -0.06
CA CYS A 509 -17.73 -17.18 -0.98
C CYS A 509 -18.57 -15.90 -0.99
N LYS A 510 -18.98 -15.40 0.18
CA LYS A 510 -19.74 -14.15 0.32
C LYS A 510 -18.99 -12.91 -0.19
N SER A 511 -17.67 -12.88 -0.04
CA SER A 511 -16.84 -11.77 -0.51
C SER A 511 -16.64 -11.77 -2.04
N LEU A 512 -16.74 -12.94 -2.67
CA LEU A 512 -16.59 -13.18 -4.11
C LEU A 512 -17.92 -13.47 -4.82
N ALA A 513 -19.05 -13.19 -4.14
CA ALA A 513 -20.40 -13.37 -4.66
C ALA A 513 -20.56 -12.79 -6.07
N GLY A 514 -20.86 -13.67 -7.04
CA GLY A 514 -21.09 -13.35 -8.45
C GLY A 514 -19.84 -13.16 -9.32
N ILE A 515 -18.63 -13.41 -8.79
CA ILE A 515 -17.38 -13.24 -9.53
C ILE A 515 -16.42 -14.44 -9.41
N CYS A 516 -16.75 -15.47 -8.65
CA CYS A 516 -15.94 -16.70 -8.55
C CYS A 516 -16.77 -17.84 -7.98
N HIS A 517 -16.51 -19.07 -8.40
CA HIS A 517 -16.98 -20.28 -7.73
C HIS A 517 -16.05 -20.63 -6.57
N VAL A 518 -16.60 -20.94 -5.39
CA VAL A 518 -15.83 -21.38 -4.23
C VAL A 518 -16.36 -22.75 -3.79
N PHE A 519 -15.52 -23.78 -3.90
CA PHE A 519 -15.86 -25.15 -3.54
C PHE A 519 -14.94 -25.72 -2.47
N LEU A 520 -15.44 -26.73 -1.77
CA LEU A 520 -14.68 -27.55 -0.83
C LEU A 520 -14.32 -28.88 -1.52
N GLY A 521 -13.07 -29.32 -1.43
CA GLY A 521 -12.68 -30.63 -1.98
C GLY A 521 -13.27 -31.79 -1.17
N ASP A 522 -13.97 -32.71 -1.83
CA ASP A 522 -14.31 -34.01 -1.23
C ASP A 522 -13.14 -35.01 -1.34
N GLU A 523 -13.23 -36.17 -0.66
CA GLU A 523 -12.16 -37.18 -0.66
C GLU A 523 -11.67 -37.58 -2.07
N SER A 524 -12.55 -37.57 -3.07
CA SER A 524 -12.20 -37.89 -4.46
C SER A 524 -11.37 -36.78 -5.10
N CYS A 525 -11.74 -35.52 -4.87
CA CYS A 525 -10.98 -34.33 -5.29
C CYS A 525 -9.59 -34.33 -4.67
N ILE A 526 -9.50 -34.54 -3.35
CA ILE A 526 -8.23 -34.54 -2.61
C ILE A 526 -7.29 -35.60 -3.17
N SER A 527 -7.77 -36.84 -3.28
CA SER A 527 -7.00 -37.96 -3.83
C SER A 527 -6.51 -37.65 -5.25
N ARG A 528 -7.39 -37.06 -6.08
CA ARG A 528 -7.03 -36.72 -7.45
C ARG A 528 -6.02 -35.59 -7.55
N MET A 529 -6.13 -34.56 -6.70
CA MET A 529 -5.17 -33.47 -6.66
C MET A 529 -3.81 -33.96 -6.15
N GLN A 530 -3.78 -34.86 -5.16
CA GLN A 530 -2.56 -35.52 -4.71
C GLN A 530 -1.92 -36.39 -5.80
N GLU A 531 -2.70 -37.13 -6.60
CA GLU A 531 -2.16 -37.90 -7.73
C GLU A 531 -1.52 -37.00 -8.80
N ILE A 532 -2.11 -35.84 -9.07
CA ILE A 532 -1.65 -34.94 -10.15
C ILE A 532 -0.48 -34.07 -9.68
N TYR A 533 -0.51 -33.60 -8.42
CA TYR A 533 0.39 -32.55 -7.92
C TYR A 533 1.23 -32.97 -6.69
N GLY A 534 1.10 -34.22 -6.21
CA GLY A 534 1.59 -34.66 -4.91
C GLY A 534 3.08 -34.95 -4.81
N ASN A 535 3.77 -34.06 -4.13
CA ASN A 535 4.81 -34.38 -3.15
C ASN A 535 4.68 -33.31 -2.04
N GLU A 536 4.02 -33.65 -0.93
CA GLU A 536 3.87 -32.85 0.31
C GLU A 536 3.18 -31.46 0.21
N SER A 537 2.97 -30.88 -0.97
CA SER A 537 2.54 -29.48 -1.15
C SER A 537 1.02 -29.23 -1.21
N VAL A 538 0.21 -30.28 -1.21
CA VAL A 538 -1.23 -30.19 -1.51
C VAL A 538 -2.16 -30.31 -0.31
N ASP A 539 -1.67 -30.81 0.84
CA ASP A 539 -2.45 -30.97 2.07
C ASP A 539 -2.90 -29.62 2.64
N GLY A 540 -4.22 -29.40 2.70
CA GLY A 540 -4.81 -28.14 3.16
C GLY A 540 -4.51 -26.94 2.24
N ALA A 541 -4.18 -27.19 0.97
CA ALA A 541 -3.91 -26.16 0.00
C ALA A 541 -5.19 -25.47 -0.51
N VAL A 542 -5.02 -24.27 -1.09
CA VAL A 542 -6.05 -23.60 -1.87
C VAL A 542 -5.62 -23.59 -3.34
N PHE A 543 -6.50 -24.06 -4.21
CA PHE A 543 -6.28 -24.09 -5.65
C PHE A 543 -7.10 -22.99 -6.30
N TYR A 544 -6.48 -22.24 -7.20
CA TYR A 544 -7.11 -21.17 -7.95
C TYR A 544 -6.94 -21.41 -9.44
N TRP A 545 -8.04 -21.48 -10.18
CA TRP A 545 -8.06 -21.42 -11.64
C TRP A 545 -8.67 -20.09 -12.05
N GLY A 546 -7.91 -19.27 -12.78
CA GLY A 546 -8.43 -18.11 -13.50
C GLY A 546 -9.43 -18.51 -14.60
N ARG A 547 -9.99 -17.51 -15.30
CA ARG A 547 -11.05 -17.74 -16.30
C ARG A 547 -10.60 -18.64 -17.45
N ASP A 548 -9.34 -18.51 -17.84
CA ASP A 548 -8.73 -19.20 -18.99
C ASP A 548 -7.63 -20.20 -18.59
N ASP A 549 -7.44 -20.44 -17.29
CA ASP A 549 -6.36 -21.32 -16.80
C ASP A 549 -6.69 -22.80 -17.03
N GLU A 550 -5.74 -23.52 -17.63
CA GLU A 550 -5.78 -24.98 -17.78
C GLU A 550 -5.32 -25.72 -16.50
N SER A 551 -4.53 -25.06 -15.66
CA SER A 551 -3.93 -25.62 -14.44
C SER A 551 -4.05 -24.64 -13.28
N PRO A 552 -4.23 -25.12 -12.03
CA PRO A 552 -4.38 -24.22 -10.89
C PRO A 552 -3.06 -23.57 -10.49
N THR A 553 -3.15 -22.35 -9.97
CA THR A 553 -2.20 -21.84 -9.00
C THR A 553 -2.47 -22.50 -7.66
N ILE A 554 -1.45 -23.14 -7.07
CA ILE A 554 -1.57 -23.89 -5.80
C ILE A 554 -0.94 -23.06 -4.67
N PHE A 555 -1.75 -22.72 -3.68
CA PHE A 555 -1.32 -22.05 -2.46
C PHE A 555 -1.26 -23.05 -1.31
N THR A 556 -0.05 -23.44 -0.92
CA THR A 556 0.17 -24.41 0.16
C THR A 556 -0.24 -23.85 1.52
N GLN A 557 -0.48 -24.72 2.50
CA GLN A 557 -0.74 -24.30 3.88
C GLN A 557 0.37 -23.40 4.45
N GLU A 558 1.64 -23.65 4.10
CA GLU A 558 2.77 -22.79 4.50
C GLU A 558 2.68 -21.39 3.85
N ALA A 559 2.20 -21.30 2.59
CA ALA A 559 2.00 -20.01 1.93
C ALA A 559 0.87 -19.20 2.58
N ILE A 560 -0.20 -19.86 3.03
CA ILE A 560 -1.31 -19.23 3.75
C ILE A 560 -0.82 -18.68 5.10
N ARG A 561 -0.09 -19.49 5.87
CA ARG A 561 0.49 -19.07 7.17
C ARG A 561 1.52 -17.94 7.07
N LYS A 562 2.07 -17.68 5.88
CA LYS A 562 3.02 -16.59 5.64
C LYS A 562 2.37 -15.32 5.10
N ALA A 563 1.06 -15.31 4.84
CA ALA A 563 0.36 -14.13 4.38
C ALA A 563 0.18 -13.15 5.54
N CYS A 564 0.61 -11.89 5.41
CA CYS A 564 0.43 -10.89 6.48
C CYS A 564 -0.23 -9.64 5.92
N PHE A 565 -0.90 -8.84 6.76
CA PHE A 565 -1.25 -7.48 6.41
C PHE A 565 0.00 -6.61 6.47
N GLU A 566 0.37 -6.01 5.35
CA GLU A 566 1.65 -5.30 5.23
C GLU A 566 1.55 -3.80 5.52
N GLU A 567 0.36 -3.35 5.96
CA GLU A 567 0.11 -2.06 6.61
C GLU A 567 -0.54 -2.31 7.99
N VAL A 568 0.20 -2.01 9.06
CA VAL A 568 -0.24 -2.23 10.44
C VAL A 568 -1.20 -1.11 10.86
N ASN A 569 -2.46 -1.16 10.42
CA ASN A 569 -3.46 -0.19 10.89
C ASN A 569 -4.40 -0.75 11.96
N HIS A 570 -4.41 -2.05 12.27
CA HIS A 570 -5.33 -2.66 13.25
C HIS A 570 -4.63 -3.61 14.24
N SER A 571 -5.31 -3.84 15.37
CA SER A 571 -4.84 -4.54 16.58
C SER A 571 -4.58 -6.03 16.35
N VAL A 572 -3.47 -6.47 16.92
CA VAL A 572 -2.90 -7.82 16.91
C VAL A 572 -3.82 -8.84 17.58
N ASP A 573 -4.38 -9.75 16.78
CA ASP A 573 -4.65 -11.14 17.18
C ASP A 573 -4.00 -12.02 16.10
N GLU A 574 -2.89 -12.69 16.46
CA GLU A 574 -1.89 -13.16 15.49
C GLU A 574 -2.42 -14.30 14.59
N ASP A 575 -3.36 -15.14 15.04
CA ASP A 575 -3.79 -16.33 14.29
C ASP A 575 -4.93 -16.06 13.27
N GLU A 576 -5.79 -15.05 13.51
CA GLU A 576 -6.84 -14.63 12.55
C GLU A 576 -6.30 -13.75 11.40
N GLU A 577 -5.14 -13.08 11.60
CA GLU A 577 -4.61 -12.14 10.63
C GLU A 577 -4.03 -12.81 9.38
N TYR A 578 -3.40 -13.98 9.49
CA TYR A 578 -2.79 -14.64 8.32
C TYR A 578 -3.83 -15.11 7.31
N GLU A 579 -4.88 -15.77 7.80
CA GLU A 579 -6.01 -16.24 7.02
C GLU A 579 -6.72 -15.07 6.31
N LYS A 580 -6.99 -14.00 7.06
CA LYS A 580 -7.68 -12.81 6.56
C LYS A 580 -6.83 -12.06 5.54
N ALA A 581 -5.51 -11.98 5.75
CA ALA A 581 -4.57 -11.42 4.78
C ALA A 581 -4.53 -12.24 3.49
N PHE A 582 -4.51 -13.57 3.61
CA PHE A 582 -4.55 -14.47 2.46
C PHE A 582 -5.87 -14.38 1.68
N ARG A 583 -7.03 -14.36 2.35
CA ARG A 583 -8.33 -14.13 1.70
C ARG A 583 -8.38 -12.79 0.96
N TYR A 584 -7.81 -11.74 1.56
CA TYR A 584 -7.73 -10.44 0.89
C TYR A 584 -6.88 -10.51 -0.38
N ARG A 585 -5.72 -11.20 -0.32
CA ARG A 585 -4.88 -11.47 -1.48
C ARG A 585 -5.59 -12.29 -2.57
N LEU A 586 -6.30 -13.35 -2.20
CA LEU A 586 -7.11 -14.15 -3.13
C LEU A 586 -8.21 -13.32 -3.79
N ARG A 587 -8.87 -12.45 -3.02
CA ARG A 587 -9.88 -11.55 -3.56
C ARG A 587 -9.28 -10.57 -4.56
N GLU A 588 -8.12 -10.00 -4.28
CA GLU A 588 -7.40 -9.17 -5.25
C GLU A 588 -7.01 -9.93 -6.52
N LEU A 589 -6.64 -11.21 -6.40
CA LEU A 589 -6.34 -12.07 -7.54
C LEU A 589 -7.58 -12.28 -8.43
N VAL A 590 -8.71 -12.68 -7.84
CA VAL A 590 -9.98 -12.86 -8.56
C VAL A 590 -10.44 -11.56 -9.23
N CYS A 591 -10.34 -10.43 -8.51
CA CYS A 591 -10.72 -9.13 -9.05
C CYS A 591 -9.96 -8.76 -10.32
N GLN A 592 -8.72 -9.22 -10.50
CA GLN A 592 -7.90 -8.95 -11.69
C GLN A 592 -8.41 -9.60 -12.97
N GLU A 593 -9.23 -10.64 -12.86
CA GLU A 593 -9.84 -11.37 -14.00
C GLU A 593 -10.95 -10.58 -14.71
N PHE A 594 -11.35 -9.44 -14.12
CA PHE A 594 -12.43 -8.58 -14.58
C PHE A 594 -11.91 -7.20 -15.02
N HIS A 595 -10.62 -7.09 -15.34
CA HIS A 595 -10.00 -5.86 -15.85
C HIS A 595 -9.99 -5.77 -17.38
#